data_AF-A0A353TCE9-F1
#
_entry.id   AF-A0A353TCE9-F1
#
_cell.length_a   1.000
_cell.length_b   1.000
_cell.length_c   1.000
_cell.angle_alpha   90.00
_cell.angle_beta   90.00
_cell.angle_gamma   90.00
#
_symmetry.space_group_name_H-M   'P 1'
#
loop_
_entity.id
_entity.type
_entity.pdbx_description
1 polymer ?
#
loop_
_entity_poly.entity_id
_entity_poly.type
_entity_poly.pdbx_seq_one_letter_code
_entity_poly.pdbx_strand_id
1 'polypeptide(L)' 'QQLTSYITDSPEQRYLKLLKYRPDIIQRVPQYQIAGYIGVKPESLSRIRKRIALK' A
#
# COMPACT_ATOMS: atom_id res chain seq x y z
N GLN A 1 -12.27 -12.75 21.66
CA GLN A 1 -12.74 -11.70 20.72
C GLN A 1 -11.59 -11.33 19.80
N GLN A 2 -11.84 -11.22 18.49
CA GLN A 2 -11.00 -10.62 17.44
C GLN A 2 -9.74 -11.37 16.94
N LEU A 3 -9.89 -12.55 16.34
CA LEU A 3 -8.82 -13.20 15.56
C LEU A 3 -9.03 -13.15 14.02
N THR A 4 -10.09 -12.51 13.53
CA THR A 4 -10.52 -12.62 12.11
C THR A 4 -10.22 -11.40 11.23
N SER A 5 -9.53 -10.38 11.74
CA SER A 5 -9.31 -9.12 10.98
C SER A 5 -7.93 -8.99 10.32
N TYR A 6 -7.04 -9.97 10.49
CA TYR A 6 -5.65 -9.90 9.98
C TYR A 6 -5.46 -10.56 8.60
N ILE A 7 -6.44 -11.33 8.12
CA ILE A 7 -6.35 -12.09 6.85
C ILE A 7 -6.95 -11.30 5.66
N THR A 8 -7.68 -10.20 5.93
CA THR A 8 -8.48 -9.42 4.97
C THR A 8 -7.92 -8.04 4.62
N ASP A 9 -6.65 -7.76 4.97
CA ASP A 9 -6.02 -6.50 4.57
C ASP A 9 -5.67 -6.53 3.08
N SER A 10 -6.53 -5.91 2.26
CA SER A 10 -6.26 -5.67 0.84
C SER A 10 -4.93 -4.93 0.68
N PRO A 11 -4.22 -5.11 -0.45
CA PRO A 11 -2.98 -4.39 -0.70
C PRO A 11 -3.13 -2.86 -0.64
N GLU A 12 -4.34 -2.36 -0.90
CA GLU A 12 -4.75 -0.97 -0.67
C GLU A 12 -4.54 -0.54 0.79
N GLN A 13 -5.01 -1.34 1.75
CA GLN A 13 -4.86 -1.04 3.17
C GLN A 13 -3.41 -1.12 3.64
N ARG A 14 -2.62 -2.08 3.15
CA ARG A 14 -1.18 -2.13 3.45
C ARG A 14 -0.45 -0.91 2.89
N TYR A 15 -0.79 -0.46 1.69
CA TYR A 15 -0.24 0.78 1.13
C TYR A 15 -0.65 2.00 1.96
N LEU A 16 -1.93 2.12 2.35
CA LEU A 16 -2.42 3.19 3.21
C LEU A 16 -1.73 3.21 4.58
N LYS A 17 -1.51 2.04 5.18
CA LYS A 17 -0.73 1.91 6.42
C LYS A 17 0.70 2.38 6.18
N LEU A 18 1.36 1.94 5.11
CA LEU A 18 2.72 2.38 4.78
C LEU A 18 2.79 3.90 4.58
N LEU A 19 1.82 4.49 3.89
CA LEU A 19 1.71 5.93 3.68
C LEU A 19 1.48 6.68 5.00
N LYS A 20 0.66 6.13 5.91
CA LYS A 20 0.34 6.75 7.20
C LYS A 20 1.48 6.65 8.20
N TYR A 21 2.18 5.52 8.25
CA TYR A 21 3.25 5.27 9.22
C TYR A 21 4.61 5.78 8.74
N ARG A 22 4.89 5.69 7.43
CA ARG A 22 6.19 6.05 6.84
C ARG A 22 6.04 6.70 5.47
N PRO A 23 5.48 7.93 5.40
CA PRO A 23 5.35 8.67 4.14
C PRO A 23 6.70 9.03 3.52
N ASP A 24 7.76 9.18 4.32
CA ASP A 24 9.11 9.49 3.84
C ASP A 24 9.67 8.39 2.92
N ILE A 25 9.42 7.11 3.26
CA ILE A 25 9.82 5.97 2.43
C ILE A 25 9.11 6.02 1.07
N ILE A 26 7.83 6.36 1.04
CA ILE A 26 7.06 6.43 -0.21
C ILE A 26 7.56 7.56 -1.13
N GLN A 27 8.10 8.63 -0.54
CA GLN A 27 8.66 9.75 -1.30
C GLN A 27 10.09 9.49 -1.79
N ARG A 28 10.88 8.71 -1.04
CA ARG A 28 12.28 8.40 -1.37
C ARG A 28 12.45 7.16 -2.23
N VAL A 29 11.52 6.22 -2.16
CA VAL A 29 11.63 4.90 -2.78
C VAL A 29 10.79 4.85 -4.06
N PRO A 30 11.33 4.32 -5.17
CA PRO A 30 10.57 4.19 -6.40
C PRO A 30 9.42 3.18 -6.27
N GLN A 31 8.37 3.42 -7.05
CA GLN A 31 7.09 2.72 -6.93
C GLN A 31 7.19 1.19 -7.14
N TYR A 32 8.10 0.72 -7.99
CA TYR A 32 8.29 -0.73 -8.22
C TYR A 32 8.84 -1.45 -6.97
N GLN A 33 9.72 -0.80 -6.20
CA GLN A 33 10.24 -1.35 -4.94
C GLN A 33 9.15 -1.40 -3.88
N ILE A 34 8.33 -0.34 -3.80
CA ILE A 34 7.16 -0.32 -2.93
C ILE A 34 6.22 -1.47 -3.31
N ALA A 35 5.97 -1.70 -4.60
CA ALA A 35 5.11 -2.78 -5.07
C ALA A 35 5.59 -4.16 -4.60
N GLY A 36 6.89 -4.43 -4.75
CA GLY A 36 7.52 -5.65 -4.22
C GLY A 36 7.38 -5.77 -2.70
N TYR A 37 7.56 -4.67 -1.97
CA TYR A 37 7.40 -4.63 -0.52
C TYR A 37 5.98 -4.97 -0.04
N ILE A 38 4.95 -4.53 -0.78
CA ILE A 38 3.54 -4.77 -0.40
C ILE A 38 3.00 -6.08 -0.98
N GLY A 39 3.80 -6.79 -1.79
CA GLY A 39 3.42 -8.03 -2.46
C GLY A 39 2.42 -7.81 -3.60
N VAL A 40 2.51 -6.68 -4.30
CA VAL A 40 1.65 -6.37 -5.45
C VAL A 40 2.46 -6.07 -6.70
N LYS A 41 1.81 -6.25 -7.86
CA LYS A 41 2.37 -5.74 -9.12
C LYS A 41 2.46 -4.21 -9.10
N PRO A 42 3.47 -3.62 -9.74
CA PRO A 42 3.60 -2.17 -9.87
C PRO A 42 2.35 -1.52 -10.51
N GLU A 43 1.68 -2.23 -11.44
CA GLU A 43 0.42 -1.79 -12.05
C GLU A 43 -0.72 -1.69 -11.02
N SER A 44 -0.84 -2.68 -10.13
CA SER A 44 -1.82 -2.66 -9.04
C SER A 44 -1.51 -1.51 -8.09
N LEU A 45 -0.25 -1.33 -7.71
CA LEU A 45 0.15 -0.22 -6.85
C LEU A 45 -0.17 1.14 -7.48
N SER A 46 0.02 1.29 -8.79
CA SER A 46 -0.32 2.51 -9.53
C SER A 46 -1.83 2.80 -9.47
N ARG A 47 -2.66 1.78 -9.69
CA ARG A 47 -4.11 1.89 -9.53
C ARG A 47 -4.51 2.31 -8.12
N ILE A 48 -3.92 1.69 -7.11
CA ILE A 48 -4.16 1.99 -5.69
C ILE A 48 -3.79 3.44 -5.37
N ARG A 49 -2.59 3.88 -5.77
CA ARG A 49 -2.15 5.28 -5.59
C ARG A 49 -3.10 6.27 -6.24
N LYS A 50 -3.50 6.01 -7.48
CA LYS A 50 -4.41 6.89 -8.22
C LYS A 50 -5.77 6.97 -7.52
N ARG A 51 -6.31 5.85 -7.04
CA ARG A 51 -7.57 5.80 -6.30
C ARG A 51 -7.52 6.56 -4.97
N ILE A 52 -6.38 6.53 -4.28
CA ILE A 52 -6.17 7.27 -3.02
C ILE A 52 -5.95 8.77 -3.29
N ALA A 53 -5.21 9.13 -4.35
CA ALA A 53 -4.97 10.53 -4.71
C ALA A 53 -6.19 11.24 -5.32
N LEU A 54 -7.14 10.48 -5.88
CA LEU A 54 -8.41 10.98 -6.43
C LEU A 54 -9.52 11.10 -5.37
N LYS A 55 -9.27 10.65 -4.13
CA LYS A 55 -10.24 10.68 -3.04
C LYS A 55 -9.89 11.78 -2.05
#